data_AF-A0AAU9VBG0-F1
#
_entry.id   AF-A0AAU9VBG0-F1
#
_cell.length_a   1.000
_cell.length_b   1.000
_cell.length_c   1.000
_cell.angle_alpha   90.00
_cell.angle_beta   90.00
_cell.angle_gamma   90.00
#
_symmetry.space_group_name_H-M   'P 1'
#
loop_
_entity.id
_entity.type
_entity.pdbx_description
1 polymer ?
#
loop_
_entity_poly.entity_id
_entity_poly.type
_entity_poly.pdbx_seq_one_letter_code
_entity_poly.pdbx_strand_id
1 'polypeptide(L)'
;MGQFMGSFNAREVDLYMDDKPTFNPQDGFSYNRKEREMIAKEEDLVSAKIPPKYRDYCSHYLLEYQVCRYKNMPLVYKCAHEKHNYLNCEHQDYILRMKEFERERRLRLRENRLVGVA
;
A
#
# COMPACT_ATOMS: atom_id res chain seq x y z
N MET A 1 -10.41 4.08 -17.38
CA MET A 1 -10.13 5.50 -17.68
C MET A 1 -8.87 6.07 -17.00
N GLY A 2 -8.08 5.31 -16.22
CA GLY A 2 -6.87 5.83 -15.56
C GLY A 2 -5.52 5.42 -16.18
N GLN A 3 -5.51 4.64 -17.26
CA GLN A 3 -4.29 3.94 -17.73
C GLN A 3 -3.42 4.72 -18.72
N PHE A 4 -3.83 5.89 -19.21
CA PHE A 4 -3.09 6.54 -20.28
C PHE A 4 -2.12 7.62 -19.79
N MET A 5 -2.50 8.60 -18.98
CA MET A 5 -1.60 9.75 -18.74
C MET A 5 -0.52 9.58 -17.66
N GLY A 6 -0.70 8.73 -16.65
CA GLY A 6 0.28 8.57 -15.56
C GLY A 6 1.41 7.57 -15.86
N SER A 7 1.25 6.74 -16.90
CA SER A 7 2.15 5.61 -17.21
C SER A 7 3.09 5.88 -18.38
N PHE A 8 2.83 6.90 -19.21
CA PHE A 8 3.63 7.16 -20.42
C PHE A 8 5.13 7.24 -20.12
N ASN A 9 5.51 8.08 -19.16
CA ASN A 9 6.93 8.27 -18.86
C ASN A 9 7.49 7.16 -17.94
N ALA A 10 6.67 6.24 -17.43
CA ALA A 10 7.13 5.10 -16.63
C ALA A 10 7.54 3.92 -17.54
N ARG A 11 6.82 3.72 -18.64
CA ARG A 11 7.14 2.70 -19.66
C ARG A 11 8.45 2.99 -20.40
N GLU A 12 8.83 4.26 -20.56
CA GLU A 12 10.15 4.65 -21.12
C GLU A 12 11.33 4.05 -20.35
N VAL A 13 11.10 3.62 -19.12
CA VAL A 13 12.11 3.10 -18.20
C VAL A 13 11.81 1.64 -17.81
N ASP A 14 11.05 0.96 -18.67
CA ASP A 14 10.61 -0.43 -18.55
C ASP A 14 9.95 -0.77 -17.20
N LEU A 15 9.23 0.18 -16.60
CA LEU A 15 8.55 0.00 -15.30
C LEU A 15 7.06 -0.31 -15.49
N TYR A 16 6.66 -1.51 -15.10
CA TYR A 16 5.28 -1.98 -15.08
C TYR A 16 4.71 -2.06 -13.65
N MET A 17 3.39 -2.09 -13.51
CA MET A 17 2.71 -2.06 -12.21
C MET A 17 2.88 -3.37 -11.40
N ASP A 18 3.10 -4.48 -12.11
CA ASP A 18 3.27 -5.80 -11.51
C ASP A 18 4.76 -6.14 -11.25
N ASP A 19 5.67 -5.22 -11.60
CA ASP A 19 7.11 -5.41 -11.41
C ASP A 19 7.48 -5.36 -9.93
N LYS A 20 8.49 -6.15 -9.57
CA LYS A 20 9.08 -6.12 -8.23
C LYS A 20 10.18 -5.05 -8.18
N PRO A 21 10.36 -4.38 -7.02
CA PRO A 21 11.40 -3.37 -6.87
C PRO A 21 12.79 -3.97 -7.09
N THR A 22 13.56 -3.36 -8.00
CA THR A 22 14.92 -3.82 -8.34
C THR A 22 16.01 -3.26 -7.42
N PHE A 23 15.85 -2.04 -6.92
CA PHE A 23 16.85 -1.36 -6.06
C PHE A 23 16.69 -1.73 -4.59
N ASN A 24 17.78 -1.60 -3.82
CA ASN A 24 17.76 -1.85 -2.38
C ASN A 24 16.83 -0.83 -1.69
N PRO A 25 15.97 -1.25 -0.72
CA PRO A 25 15.10 -0.36 0.03
C PRO A 25 15.81 0.82 0.73
N GLN A 26 17.10 0.68 1.04
CA GLN A 26 17.90 1.70 1.73
C GLN A 26 18.51 2.74 0.75
N ASP A 27 18.55 2.46 -0.56
CA ASP A 27 19.21 3.34 -1.53
C ASP A 27 18.58 4.75 -1.56
N GLY A 28 19.39 5.78 -1.40
CA GLY A 28 18.94 7.18 -1.41
C GLY A 28 18.38 7.69 -0.08
N PHE A 29 18.35 6.88 0.97
CA PHE A 29 18.05 7.32 2.34
C PHE A 29 19.35 7.50 3.14
N SER A 30 19.57 8.68 3.72
CA SER A 30 20.73 8.95 4.59
C SER A 30 20.57 8.38 6.01
N TYR A 31 19.36 8.01 6.39
CA TYR A 31 18.99 7.46 7.69
C TYR A 31 18.45 6.03 7.56
N ASN A 32 18.49 5.26 8.64
CA ASN A 32 17.92 3.90 8.66
C ASN A 32 16.41 3.96 8.49
N ARG A 33 15.90 3.36 7.39
CA ARG A 33 14.47 3.29 7.12
C ARG A 33 13.79 2.39 8.15
N LYS A 34 12.77 2.91 8.84
CA LYS A 34 11.95 2.10 9.75
C LYS A 34 11.07 1.14 8.95
N GLU A 35 11.04 -0.12 9.35
CA GLU A 35 10.15 -1.13 8.81
C GLU A 35 8.70 -0.89 9.26
N ARG A 36 7.74 -1.36 8.45
CA ARG A 36 6.32 -1.27 8.80
C ARG A 36 5.99 -2.38 9.77
N GLU A 37 5.38 -2.02 10.89
CA GLU A 37 4.96 -2.96 11.92
C GLU A 37 3.51 -3.39 11.67
N MET A 38 3.26 -4.69 11.67
CA MET A 38 1.91 -5.25 11.66
C MET A 38 1.33 -5.17 13.08
N ILE A 39 0.28 -4.38 13.28
CA ILE A 39 -0.37 -4.22 14.59
C ILE A 39 -1.31 -5.41 14.90
N ALA A 40 -1.98 -5.94 13.87
CA ALA A 40 -2.91 -7.06 14.02
C ALA A 40 -2.15 -8.38 14.19
N LYS A 41 -2.57 -9.21 15.15
CA LYS A 41 -2.05 -10.57 15.31
C LYS A 41 -2.67 -11.50 14.27
N GLU A 42 -1.88 -12.43 13.76
CA GLU A 42 -2.35 -13.36 12.72
C GLU A 42 -3.47 -14.29 13.21
N GLU A 43 -3.38 -14.75 14.46
CA GLU A 43 -4.40 -15.58 15.12
C GLU A 43 -5.77 -14.90 15.14
N ASP A 44 -5.79 -13.58 15.40
CA ASP A 44 -7.02 -12.78 15.43
C ASP A 44 -7.64 -12.66 14.02
N LEU A 45 -6.81 -12.49 12.98
CA LEU A 45 -7.27 -12.42 11.58
C LEU A 45 -7.82 -13.77 11.08
N VAL A 46 -7.22 -14.87 11.51
CA VAL A 46 -7.68 -16.22 11.19
C VAL A 46 -9.00 -16.52 11.88
N SER A 47 -9.13 -16.20 13.17
CA SER A 47 -10.37 -16.40 13.94
C SER A 47 -11.54 -15.57 13.39
N ALA A 48 -11.26 -14.34 12.94
CA ALA A 48 -12.23 -13.47 12.27
C ALA A 48 -12.57 -13.89 10.82
N LYS A 49 -11.96 -14.97 10.32
CA LYS A 49 -12.14 -15.50 8.95
C LYS A 49 -11.92 -14.43 7.86
N ILE A 50 -10.95 -13.55 8.07
CA ILE A 50 -10.60 -12.52 7.08
C ILE A 50 -9.89 -13.18 5.90
N PRO A 51 -10.34 -12.95 4.64
CA PRO A 51 -9.66 -13.47 3.45
C PRO A 51 -8.23 -12.94 3.35
N PRO A 52 -7.28 -13.71 2.79
CA PRO A 52 -5.87 -13.34 2.74
C PRO A 52 -5.62 -12.00 2.01
N LYS A 53 -6.47 -11.67 1.03
CA LYS A 53 -6.41 -10.39 0.31
C LYS A 53 -6.58 -9.15 1.20
N TYR A 54 -7.22 -9.28 2.36
CA TYR A 54 -7.50 -8.17 3.28
C TYR A 54 -6.64 -8.23 4.55
N ARG A 55 -5.61 -9.10 4.58
CA ARG A 55 -4.70 -9.27 5.71
C ARG A 55 -3.48 -8.34 5.59
N ASP A 56 -3.75 -7.08 5.33
CA ASP A 56 -2.72 -6.06 5.12
C ASP A 56 -2.40 -5.35 6.45
N TYR A 57 -1.45 -4.41 6.44
CA TYR A 57 -1.10 -3.57 7.61
C TYR A 57 -2.30 -2.85 8.21
N CYS A 58 -3.34 -2.60 7.40
CA CYS A 58 -4.57 -1.92 7.79
C CYS A 58 -5.65 -2.81 8.46
N SER A 59 -5.39 -4.12 8.56
CA SER A 59 -6.38 -5.12 8.98
C SER A 59 -6.93 -4.95 10.40
N HIS A 60 -6.21 -4.24 11.28
CA HIS A 60 -6.68 -3.89 12.62
C HIS A 60 -7.95 -3.01 12.60
N TYR A 61 -8.03 -2.02 11.71
CA TYR A 61 -9.25 -1.23 11.55
C TYR A 61 -10.40 -2.02 10.92
N LEU A 62 -10.07 -3.02 10.08
CA LEU A 62 -11.08 -3.90 9.51
C LEU A 62 -11.74 -4.78 10.58
N LEU A 63 -10.96 -5.27 11.54
CA LEU A 63 -11.48 -5.99 12.70
C LEU A 63 -12.42 -5.11 13.53
N GLU A 64 -12.03 -3.87 13.84
CA GLU A 64 -12.88 -2.92 14.56
C GLU A 64 -14.23 -2.72 13.83
N TYR A 65 -14.16 -2.48 12.51
CA TYR A 65 -15.35 -2.32 11.69
C TYR A 65 -16.26 -3.56 11.70
N GLN A 66 -15.70 -4.78 11.64
CA GLN A 66 -16.49 -6.01 11.75
C GLN A 66 -17.18 -6.14 13.11
N VAL A 67 -16.48 -5.78 14.19
CA VAL A 67 -17.04 -5.80 15.55
C VAL A 67 -18.21 -4.84 15.69
N CYS A 68 -18.12 -3.62 15.17
CA CYS A 68 -19.25 -2.69 15.20
C CYS A 68 -20.43 -3.16 14.35
N ARG A 69 -20.17 -3.73 13.17
CA ARG A 69 -21.22 -4.30 12.33
C ARG A 69 -22.00 -5.39 13.04
N TYR A 70 -21.31 -6.26 13.78
CA TYR A 70 -21.94 -7.31 14.56
C TYR A 70 -22.77 -6.74 15.72
N LYS A 71 -22.25 -5.76 16.45
CA LYS A 71 -22.93 -5.13 17.60
C LYS A 71 -24.16 -4.31 17.21
N ASN A 72 -24.12 -3.63 16.06
CA ASN A 72 -25.15 -2.67 15.65
C ASN A 72 -26.11 -3.22 14.58
N MET A 73 -26.10 -4.52 14.27
CA MET A 73 -27.04 -5.13 13.33
C MET A 73 -28.49 -4.94 13.83
N PRO A 74 -29.44 -4.41 13.02
CA PRO A 74 -29.39 -4.10 11.58
C PRO A 74 -28.96 -2.66 11.18
N LEU A 75 -28.76 -1.77 12.14
CA LEU A 75 -28.43 -0.35 11.92
C LEU A 75 -26.93 -0.11 11.64
N VAL A 76 -26.42 -0.72 10.56
CA VAL A 76 -24.99 -0.70 10.20
C VAL A 76 -24.46 0.70 9.87
N TYR A 77 -25.32 1.65 9.49
CA TYR A 77 -24.91 3.03 9.18
C TYR A 77 -24.26 3.75 10.37
N LYS A 78 -24.52 3.32 11.62
CA LYS A 78 -23.87 3.87 12.82
C LYS A 78 -22.35 3.62 12.84
N CYS A 79 -21.87 2.64 12.08
CA CYS A 79 -20.45 2.27 11.98
C CYS A 79 -19.69 3.07 10.90
N ALA A 80 -20.20 4.23 10.47
CA ALA A 80 -19.58 5.04 9.41
C ALA A 80 -18.17 5.53 9.78
N HIS A 81 -17.94 5.88 11.05
CA HIS A 81 -16.64 6.36 11.53
C HIS A 81 -15.54 5.30 11.40
N GLU A 82 -15.82 4.07 11.85
CA GLU A 82 -14.85 2.97 11.75
C GLU A 82 -14.58 2.57 10.30
N LYS A 83 -15.62 2.57 9.46
CA LYS A 83 -15.46 2.37 8.02
C LYS A 83 -14.52 3.42 7.42
N HIS A 84 -14.70 4.69 7.80
CA HIS A 84 -13.86 5.78 7.30
C HIS A 84 -12.41 5.65 7.78
N ASN A 85 -12.18 5.23 9.03
CA ASN A 85 -10.84 4.97 9.55
C ASN A 85 -10.12 3.88 8.75
N TYR A 86 -10.81 2.77 8.48
CA TYR A 86 -10.28 1.71 7.62
C TYR A 86 -9.93 2.23 6.22
N LEU A 87 -10.84 2.96 5.57
CA LEU A 87 -10.61 3.50 4.23
C LEU A 87 -9.47 4.53 4.17
N ASN A 88 -9.31 5.36 5.21
CA ASN A 88 -8.21 6.31 5.29
C ASN A 88 -6.86 5.61 5.36
N CYS A 89 -6.78 4.53 6.13
CA CYS A 89 -5.57 3.76 6.27
C CYS A 89 -5.23 2.99 4.98
N GLU A 90 -6.22 2.40 4.29
CA GLU A 90 -6.05 1.85 2.94
C GLU A 90 -5.57 2.89 1.93
N HIS A 91 -6.10 4.11 2.00
CA HIS A 91 -5.67 5.21 1.16
C HIS A 91 -4.22 5.64 1.44
N GLN A 92 -3.82 5.68 2.72
CA GLN A 92 -2.43 5.95 3.10
C GLN A 92 -1.48 4.86 2.60
N ASP A 93 -1.88 3.59 2.66
CA ASP A 93 -1.09 2.49 2.10
C ASP A 93 -0.96 2.59 0.58
N TYR A 94 -2.05 2.94 -0.11
CA TYR A 94 -2.00 3.20 -1.55
C TYR A 94 -1.02 4.33 -1.90
N ILE A 95 -1.04 5.43 -1.15
CA ILE A 95 -0.07 6.52 -1.32
C ILE A 95 1.37 6.03 -1.14
N LEU A 96 1.62 5.16 -0.16
CA LEU A 96 2.95 4.60 0.06
C LEU A 96 3.40 3.74 -1.12
N ARG A 97 2.52 2.89 -1.68
CA ARG A 97 2.82 2.11 -2.89
C ARG A 97 3.11 3.00 -4.10
N MET A 98 2.36 4.10 -4.27
CA MET A 98 2.62 5.08 -5.32
C MET A 98 3.99 5.75 -5.16
N LYS A 99 4.40 6.07 -3.92
CA LYS A 99 5.74 6.62 -3.63
C LYS A 99 6.85 5.62 -3.94
N GLU A 100 6.63 4.33 -3.67
CA GLU A 100 7.59 3.27 -3.98
C GLU A 100 7.75 3.09 -5.50
N PHE A 101 6.65 3.11 -6.24
CA PHE A 101 6.66 3.07 -7.71
C PHE A 101 7.40 4.28 -8.31
N GLU A 102 7.11 5.50 -7.84
CA GLU A 102 7.78 6.70 -8.33
C GLU A 102 9.27 6.73 -7.94
N ARG A 103 9.62 6.22 -6.75
CA ARG A 103 11.02 6.07 -6.33
C ARG A 103 11.77 5.17 -7.31
N GLU A 104 11.22 4.01 -7.64
CA GLU A 104 11.85 3.09 -8.58
C GLU A 104 12.03 3.72 -9.96
N ARG A 105 10.99 4.38 -10.47
CA ARG A 105 11.06 5.13 -11.73
C ARG A 105 12.22 6.13 -11.74
N ARG A 106 12.36 6.93 -10.69
CA ARG A 106 13.42 7.97 -10.59
C ARG A 106 14.82 7.37 -10.45
N LEU A 107 14.95 6.21 -9.78
CA LEU A 107 16.22 5.51 -9.66
C LEU A 107 16.68 4.94 -11.00
N ARG A 108 15.78 4.29 -11.77
CA ARG A 108 16.12 3.82 -13.12
C ARG A 108 16.49 4.97 -14.06
N LEU A 109 15.78 6.09 -13.99
CA LEU A 109 16.15 7.31 -14.76
C LEU A 109 17.54 7.86 -14.36
N ARG A 110 17.94 7.71 -13.10
CA ARG A 110 19.28 8.09 -12.64
C ARG A 110 20.33 7.11 -13.16
N GLU A 111 20.04 5.81 -13.10
CA GLU A 111 20.91 4.75 -13.62
C GLU A 111 21.16 4.92 -15.12
N ASN A 112 20.12 5.10 -15.93
CA ASN A 112 20.24 5.33 -17.39
C ASN A 112 21.16 6.54 -17.70
N ARG A 113 21.02 7.63 -16.92
CA ARG A 113 21.89 8.81 -17.04
C ARG A 113 23.35 8.53 -16.66
N LEU A 114 23.60 7.66 -15.68
CA LEU A 114 24.96 7.31 -15.25
C LEU A 114 25.65 6.34 -16.22
N VAL A 115 24.90 5.38 -16.77
CA VAL A 115 25.41 4.41 -17.76
C VAL A 115 25.64 5.09 -19.12
N GLY A 116 25.07 6.27 -19.35
CA GLY A 116 25.28 7.03 -20.58
C GLY A 116 24.50 6.46 -21.77
N VAL A 117 23.47 5.64 -21.52
CA VAL A 117 22.47 5.25 -22.52
C VAL A 117 21.55 6.45 -22.72
N ALA A 118 22.02 7.41 -23.52
CA ALA A 118 21.24 8.52 -24.03
C ALA A 118 20.61 8.14 -25.37
#